data_AF-A0A1L9WYT8-F1
#
_entry.id   AF-A0A1L9WYT8-F1
#
_cell.length_a   1.000
_cell.length_b   1.000
_cell.length_c   1.000
_cell.angle_alpha   90.00
_cell.angle_beta   90.00
_cell.angle_gamma   90.00
#
_symmetry.space_group_name_H-M   'P 1'
#
loop_
_entity.id
_entity.type
_entity.pdbx_description
1 polymer ?
#
loop_
_entity_poly.entity_id
_entity_poly.type
_entity_poly.pdbx_seq_one_letter_code
_entity_poly.pdbx_strand_id
1 'polypeptide(L)'
;MRLWRCPELASLVRHAEIHLPIIRHPRRQYQLDEKKVPELQEFIQDVQNEMFDLKDKRRRDWWGTKLRSSDWCFWLGVLLVRLTRLESIEFVGLYNNSAICDLLYRAGKQQRPFDETSPYPLLRHISVRDCEQGFDLEEVLTPFFYFPAVETVDVSQLWEGRGRNDPLEGRREASCARCPVKRIDIRSLKQSRGTLTWLADCTELEHISVRIACIFVGYPEIRFGVPFNPARFVRALLPFRKTLKSLHIEYDQVYHALLNAPGPIELYYEDIYWLTEDEQNLDHCNAPVDSMRDFEVLEAVTLRHANLLPASDGASARGILADRLPRSLRRLRVLNIVENRYADLLAEITILVTTARDAFPDLNQIQLPRNTVDEMSLPSFQQDCTNAGVSFEYF
;
A
#
# COMPACT_ATOMS: atom_id res chain seq x y z
N MET A 1 -9.32 21.60 25.29
CA MET A 1 -7.93 22.08 25.40
C MET A 1 -7.40 22.33 24.00
N ARG A 2 -6.87 23.53 23.69
CA ARG A 2 -6.33 23.86 22.36
C ARG A 2 -4.85 23.48 22.32
N LEU A 3 -4.53 22.22 21.99
CA LEU A 3 -3.14 21.71 21.99
C LEU A 3 -2.23 22.52 21.06
N TRP A 4 -2.77 23.07 19.97
CA TRP A 4 -2.07 24.02 19.10
C TRP A 4 -1.72 25.36 19.76
N ARG A 5 -1.98 25.58 21.06
CA ARG A 5 -1.48 26.73 21.82
C ARG A 5 -0.48 26.34 22.92
N CYS A 6 -0.33 25.06 23.19
CA CYS A 6 0.52 24.54 24.27
C CYS A 6 1.49 23.52 23.66
N PRO A 7 2.59 23.97 23.01
CA PRO A 7 3.59 23.08 22.42
C PRO A 7 4.10 22.03 23.41
N GLU A 8 4.22 22.38 24.70
CA GLU A 8 4.69 21.47 25.74
C GLU A 8 3.74 20.28 25.89
N LEU A 9 2.43 20.53 25.92
CA LEU A 9 1.41 19.48 26.02
C LEU A 9 1.27 18.70 24.71
N ALA A 10 1.33 19.40 23.56
CA ALA A 10 1.29 18.76 22.24
C ALA A 10 2.48 17.79 22.04
N SER A 11 3.65 18.16 22.54
CA SER A 11 4.86 17.33 22.47
C SER A 11 4.74 16.02 23.26
N LEU A 12 3.81 15.91 24.21
CA LEU A 12 3.59 14.68 24.99
C LEU A 12 2.75 13.65 24.23
N VAL A 13 2.11 14.03 23.11
CA VAL A 13 1.29 13.14 22.30
C VAL A 13 2.18 12.15 21.57
N ARG A 14 1.99 10.85 21.87
CA ARG A 14 2.67 9.73 21.21
C ARG A 14 1.82 9.06 20.14
N HIS A 15 0.49 9.12 20.27
CA HIS A 15 -0.44 8.50 19.34
C HIS A 15 -1.52 9.50 18.98
N ALA A 16 -1.75 9.69 17.69
CA ALA A 16 -2.78 10.59 17.19
C ALA A 16 -3.68 9.85 16.19
N GLU A 17 -4.99 9.87 16.46
CA GLU A 17 -6.02 9.43 15.52
C GLU A 17 -6.79 10.67 15.05
N ILE A 18 -6.76 10.95 13.76
CA ILE A 18 -7.21 12.20 13.16
C ILE A 18 -8.38 11.90 12.23
N HIS A 19 -9.57 12.28 12.68
CA HIS A 19 -10.81 12.13 11.92
C HIS A 19 -11.03 13.34 11.04
N LEU A 20 -10.83 13.15 9.74
CA LEU A 20 -11.04 14.15 8.72
C LEU A 20 -12.46 13.98 8.17
N PRO A 21 -13.35 14.98 8.32
CA PRO A 21 -14.71 14.85 7.83
C PRO A 21 -14.69 14.69 6.31
N ILE A 22 -15.27 13.61 5.79
CA ILE A 22 -15.52 13.43 4.36
C ILE A 22 -16.58 14.47 3.97
N ILE A 23 -16.18 15.60 3.40
CA ILE A 23 -17.05 16.75 3.16
C ILE A 23 -17.91 16.48 1.92
N ARG A 24 -19.09 15.86 2.11
CA ARG A 24 -20.10 15.74 1.03
C ARG A 24 -20.93 17.01 0.82
N HIS A 25 -20.93 17.95 1.78
CA HIS A 25 -21.66 19.22 1.70
C HIS A 25 -20.87 20.35 2.37
N PRO A 26 -20.92 21.60 1.84
CA PRO A 26 -20.27 22.74 2.47
C PRO A 26 -20.92 22.99 3.84
N ARG A 27 -20.22 22.58 4.91
CA ARG A 27 -20.59 22.98 6.27
C ARG A 27 -20.40 24.49 6.40
N ARG A 28 -21.27 25.14 7.19
CA ARG A 28 -21.03 26.51 7.65
C ARG A 28 -19.64 26.55 8.29
N GLN A 29 -18.73 27.32 7.69
CA GLN A 29 -17.43 27.61 8.30
C GLN A 29 -17.71 28.29 9.63
N TYR A 30 -17.29 27.67 10.73
CA TYR A 30 -17.29 28.33 12.03
C TYR A 30 -16.26 29.44 11.97
N GLN A 31 -16.70 30.69 11.79
CA GLN A 31 -15.82 31.83 11.93
C GLN A 31 -15.45 31.96 13.41
N LEU A 32 -14.16 31.85 13.72
CA LEU A 32 -13.63 32.29 15.00
C LEU A 32 -13.98 33.75 15.17
N ASP A 33 -14.73 34.06 16.22
CA ASP A 33 -15.02 35.42 16.62
C ASP A 33 -13.73 36.05 17.14
N GLU A 34 -13.04 36.82 16.28
CA GLU A 34 -11.78 37.49 16.60
C GLU A 34 -11.88 38.36 17.85
N LYS A 35 -13.09 38.88 18.15
CA LYS A 35 -13.35 39.70 19.35
C LYS A 35 -13.37 38.87 20.65
N LYS A 36 -13.56 37.55 20.55
CA LYS A 36 -13.59 36.62 21.69
C LYS A 36 -12.24 35.95 21.94
N VAL A 37 -11.25 36.18 21.10
CA VAL A 37 -9.90 35.62 21.26
C VAL A 37 -8.87 36.75 21.14
N PRO A 38 -8.67 37.53 22.23
CA PRO A 38 -7.52 38.42 22.34
C PRO A 38 -6.24 37.65 21.98
N GLU A 39 -5.27 38.31 21.33
CA GLU A 39 -3.98 37.73 20.90
C GLU A 39 -4.03 36.75 19.71
N LEU A 40 -5.18 36.51 19.07
CA LEU A 40 -5.25 35.61 17.91
C LEU A 40 -4.36 36.08 16.74
N GLN A 41 -4.31 37.38 16.48
CA GLN A 41 -3.50 37.93 15.38
C GLN A 41 -2.00 37.78 15.65
N GLU A 42 -1.55 38.04 16.88
CA GLU A 42 -0.16 37.84 17.30
C GLU A 42 0.21 36.36 17.18
N PHE A 43 -0.65 35.46 17.69
CA PHE A 43 -0.45 34.02 17.56
C PHE A 43 -0.35 33.56 16.10
N ILE A 44 -1.22 34.04 15.21
CA ILE A 44 -1.15 33.68 13.78
C ILE A 44 0.16 34.19 13.17
N GLN A 45 0.58 35.39 13.57
CA GLN A 45 1.84 35.96 13.08
C GLN A 45 3.05 35.13 13.55
N ASP A 46 3.03 34.65 14.79
CA ASP A 46 4.06 33.77 15.35
C ASP A 46 4.12 32.44 14.63
N VAL A 47 2.97 31.78 14.42
CA VAL A 47 2.86 30.55 13.62
C VAL A 47 3.40 30.74 12.20
N GLN A 48 3.08 31.85 11.56
CA GLN A 48 3.59 32.16 10.22
C GLN A 48 5.11 32.37 10.19
N ASN A 49 5.70 32.92 11.26
CA ASN A 49 7.15 33.08 11.41
C ASN A 49 7.84 31.75 11.74
N GLU A 50 7.19 30.90 12.51
CA GLU A 50 7.66 29.55 12.86
C GLU A 50 7.70 28.66 11.62
N MET A 51 6.61 28.60 10.85
CA MET A 51 6.41 27.64 9.77
C MET A 51 7.02 28.04 8.42
N PHE A 52 7.26 29.34 8.17
CA PHE A 52 7.63 29.82 6.84
C PHE A 52 8.79 30.81 6.85
N ASP A 53 9.69 30.68 5.88
CA ASP A 53 10.71 31.69 5.61
C ASP A 53 10.09 32.99 5.10
N LEU A 54 10.76 34.10 5.38
CA LEU A 54 10.34 35.44 4.91
C LEU A 54 10.28 35.55 3.38
N LYS A 55 11.01 34.68 2.67
CA LYS A 55 11.02 34.61 1.20
C LYS A 55 9.78 33.92 0.63
N ASP A 56 9.11 33.06 1.41
CA ASP A 56 7.93 32.28 1.02
C ASP A 56 6.61 33.07 1.14
N LYS A 57 6.61 34.35 0.72
CA LYS A 57 5.49 35.29 0.92
C LYS A 57 4.14 34.73 0.51
N ARG A 58 4.05 34.13 -0.69
CA ARG A 58 2.79 33.59 -1.23
C ARG A 58 2.18 32.50 -0.33
N ARG A 59 3.00 31.55 0.14
CA ARG A 59 2.52 30.45 1.00
C ARG A 59 2.19 30.97 2.40
N ARG A 60 3.05 31.83 2.93
CA ARG A 60 2.83 32.49 4.22
C ARG A 60 1.51 33.24 4.25
N ASP A 61 1.23 34.08 3.26
CA ASP A 61 -0.02 34.85 3.16
C ASP A 61 -1.25 33.94 3.00
N TRP A 62 -1.12 32.86 2.24
CA TRP A 62 -2.16 31.85 2.06
C TRP A 62 -2.51 31.16 3.39
N TRP A 63 -1.53 30.65 4.13
CA TRP A 63 -1.73 30.05 5.46
C TRP A 63 -2.34 31.05 6.46
N GLY A 64 -1.83 32.29 6.50
CA GLY A 64 -2.38 33.32 7.40
C GLY A 64 -3.84 33.64 7.12
N THR A 65 -4.21 33.77 5.84
CA THR A 65 -5.59 34.00 5.42
C THR A 65 -6.50 32.85 5.83
N LYS A 66 -6.03 31.60 5.68
CA LYS A 66 -6.79 30.41 6.00
C LYS A 66 -6.95 30.14 7.49
N LEU A 67 -5.92 30.45 8.28
CA LEU A 67 -6.00 30.43 9.75
C LEU A 67 -7.00 31.47 10.27
N ARG A 68 -7.00 32.70 9.71
CA ARG A 68 -7.99 33.74 10.03
C ARG A 68 -9.41 33.33 9.63
N SER A 69 -9.59 32.70 8.47
CA SER A 69 -10.89 32.16 8.08
C SER A 69 -11.32 30.92 8.87
N SER A 70 -10.56 30.51 9.90
CA SER A 70 -10.86 29.36 10.76
C SER A 70 -10.96 28.04 10.00
N ASP A 71 -10.16 27.91 8.94
CA ASP A 71 -10.10 26.68 8.16
C ASP A 71 -9.40 25.61 9.00
N TRP A 72 -10.18 24.62 9.45
CA TRP A 72 -9.74 23.60 10.39
C TRP A 72 -8.54 22.79 9.87
N CYS A 73 -8.38 22.67 8.55
CA CYS A 73 -7.27 21.96 7.92
C CYS A 73 -5.92 22.62 8.25
N PHE A 74 -5.90 23.95 8.30
CA PHE A 74 -4.70 24.73 8.60
C PHE A 74 -4.40 24.69 10.08
N TRP A 75 -5.43 24.77 10.94
CA TRP A 75 -5.28 24.58 12.38
C TRP A 75 -4.75 23.19 12.75
N LEU A 76 -5.19 22.16 12.02
CA LEU A 76 -4.64 20.82 12.14
C LEU A 76 -3.17 20.78 11.70
N GLY A 77 -2.81 21.45 10.61
CA GLY A 77 -1.42 21.60 10.21
C GLY A 77 -0.53 22.22 11.30
N VAL A 78 -1.00 23.28 11.95
CA VAL A 78 -0.30 23.90 13.10
C VAL A 78 -0.17 22.92 14.27
N LEU A 79 -1.18 22.10 14.54
CA LEU A 79 -1.10 21.07 15.57
C LEU A 79 -0.04 20.02 15.23
N LEU A 80 -0.03 19.52 13.99
CA LEU A 80 0.89 18.48 13.51
C LEU A 80 2.37 18.87 13.72
N VAL A 81 2.74 20.13 13.40
CA VAL A 81 4.09 20.67 13.65
C VAL A 81 4.55 20.47 15.11
N ARG A 82 3.61 20.51 16.06
CA ARG A 82 3.90 20.46 17.49
C ARG A 82 3.94 19.05 18.06
N LEU A 83 3.54 18.03 17.29
CA LEU A 83 3.53 16.62 17.72
C LEU A 83 4.92 16.00 17.56
N THR A 84 5.92 16.57 18.23
CA THR A 84 7.33 16.23 18.01
C THR A 84 7.74 14.86 18.54
N ARG A 85 6.96 14.25 19.46
CA ARG A 85 7.22 12.91 20.01
C ARG A 85 6.22 11.85 19.52
N LEU A 86 5.60 12.09 18.36
CA LEU A 86 4.63 11.17 17.79
C LEU A 86 5.30 9.85 17.42
N GLU A 87 4.76 8.74 17.91
CA GLU A 87 5.18 7.36 17.65
C GLU A 87 4.27 6.67 16.63
N SER A 88 2.97 7.01 16.62
CA SER A 88 2.03 6.57 15.59
C SER A 88 1.01 7.64 15.21
N ILE A 89 0.63 7.65 13.93
CA ILE A 89 -0.45 8.51 13.42
C ILE A 89 -1.42 7.70 12.58
N GLU A 90 -2.69 7.99 12.77
CA GLU A 90 -3.77 7.43 11.99
C GLU A 90 -4.64 8.54 11.41
N PHE A 91 -4.88 8.47 10.11
CA PHE A 91 -5.83 9.34 9.43
C PHE A 91 -7.08 8.55 9.06
N VAL A 92 -8.24 9.00 9.53
CA VAL A 92 -9.54 8.45 9.15
C VAL A 92 -10.22 9.46 8.24
N GLY A 93 -10.62 9.07 7.04
CA GLY A 93 -11.23 10.01 6.09
C GLY A 93 -10.21 10.88 5.35
N LEU A 94 -8.96 10.43 5.20
CA LEU A 94 -7.94 11.22 4.51
C LEU A 94 -8.32 11.46 3.04
N TYR A 95 -8.36 12.73 2.66
CA TYR A 95 -8.57 13.22 1.30
C TYR A 95 -7.48 14.25 0.98
N ASN A 96 -7.44 14.78 -0.25
CA ASN A 96 -6.46 15.78 -0.67
C ASN A 96 -6.62 17.08 0.13
N ASN A 97 -5.97 17.13 1.28
CA ASN A 97 -5.95 18.26 2.18
C ASN A 97 -4.67 19.07 1.90
N SER A 98 -4.82 20.10 1.08
CA SER A 98 -3.68 20.93 0.64
C SER A 98 -2.78 21.45 1.78
N ALA A 99 -3.32 21.68 2.98
CA ALA A 99 -2.54 22.12 4.14
C ALA A 99 -1.69 20.98 4.73
N ILE A 100 -2.29 19.78 4.90
CA ILE A 100 -1.56 18.60 5.36
C ILE A 100 -0.52 18.18 4.32
N CYS A 101 -0.88 18.16 3.04
CA CYS A 101 0.05 17.83 1.96
C CYS A 101 1.24 18.80 1.94
N ASP A 102 1.01 20.12 1.92
CA ASP A 102 2.08 21.13 1.96
C ASP A 102 3.01 20.94 3.17
N LEU A 103 2.44 20.66 4.34
CA LEU A 103 3.20 20.40 5.56
C LEU A 103 4.05 19.13 5.48
N LEU A 104 3.46 18.01 5.05
CA LEU A 104 4.16 16.74 4.93
C LEU A 104 5.27 16.81 3.88
N TYR A 105 5.02 17.46 2.73
CA TYR A 105 6.07 17.69 1.73
C TYR A 105 7.22 18.54 2.28
N ARG A 106 6.93 19.58 3.06
CA ARG A 106 7.97 20.36 3.77
C ARG A 106 8.76 19.50 4.74
N ALA A 107 8.08 18.67 5.53
CA ALA A 107 8.73 17.72 6.42
C ALA A 107 9.67 16.79 5.64
N GLY A 108 9.20 16.15 4.57
CA GLY A 108 10.01 15.26 3.74
C GLY A 108 11.21 15.96 3.09
N LYS A 109 11.06 17.24 2.73
CA LYS A 109 12.15 18.07 2.18
C LYS A 109 13.01 18.75 3.25
N GLN A 110 12.78 18.49 4.54
CA GLN A 110 13.44 19.17 5.67
C GLN A 110 13.42 20.70 5.52
N GLN A 111 12.28 21.22 5.08
CA GLN A 111 12.01 22.66 5.02
C GLN A 111 11.34 23.10 6.30
N ARG A 112 11.51 24.37 6.65
CA ARG A 112 10.87 25.00 7.79
C ARG A 112 9.38 24.63 7.90
N PRO A 113 8.89 24.22 9.09
CA PRO A 113 9.56 24.22 10.41
C PRO A 113 10.43 22.99 10.74
N PHE A 114 10.74 22.13 9.75
CA PHE A 114 11.47 20.87 9.96
C PHE A 114 12.93 20.93 9.48
N ASP A 115 13.48 22.14 9.33
CA ASP A 115 14.84 22.41 8.86
C ASP A 115 15.90 22.25 9.96
N GLU A 116 15.56 22.57 11.21
CA GLU A 116 16.49 22.46 12.34
C GLU A 116 16.48 21.08 13.00
N THR A 117 15.34 20.38 12.97
CA THR A 117 15.16 19.07 13.60
C THR A 117 14.51 18.11 12.63
N SER A 118 14.99 16.86 12.63
CA SER A 118 14.40 15.81 11.79
C SER A 118 12.89 15.71 12.01
N PRO A 119 12.07 15.68 10.94
CA PRO A 119 10.64 15.57 11.07
C PRO A 119 10.27 14.25 11.77
N TYR A 120 9.43 14.35 12.80
CA TYR A 120 8.82 13.22 13.52
C TYR A 120 9.80 12.07 13.82
N PRO A 121 10.86 12.30 14.63
CA PRO A 121 11.98 11.36 14.78
C PRO A 121 11.61 10.05 15.49
N LEU A 122 10.42 9.97 16.10
CA LEU A 122 9.93 8.78 16.80
C LEU A 122 8.80 8.07 16.04
N LEU A 123 8.33 8.62 14.92
CA LEU A 123 7.15 8.15 14.23
C LEU A 123 7.45 6.86 13.49
N ARG A 124 6.87 5.77 13.95
CA ARG A 124 7.10 4.40 13.45
C ARG A 124 5.98 3.85 12.61
N HIS A 125 4.74 4.24 12.91
CA HIS A 125 3.56 3.63 12.32
C HIS A 125 2.62 4.68 11.74
N ILE A 126 2.29 4.52 10.46
CA ILE A 126 1.30 5.32 9.74
C ILE A 126 0.12 4.40 9.38
N SER A 127 -1.09 4.82 9.74
CA SER A 127 -2.34 4.16 9.32
C SER A 127 -3.23 5.15 8.57
N VAL A 128 -3.88 4.68 7.49
CA VAL A 128 -4.93 5.43 6.81
C VAL A 128 -6.18 4.56 6.66
N ARG A 129 -7.31 5.04 7.19
CA ARG A 129 -8.63 4.40 7.11
C ARG A 129 -9.63 5.28 6.36
N ASP A 130 -10.62 4.63 5.76
CA ASP A 130 -11.82 5.26 5.19
C ASP A 130 -11.56 6.45 4.24
N CYS A 131 -10.64 6.29 3.30
CA CYS A 131 -10.32 7.33 2.31
C CYS A 131 -11.49 7.60 1.36
N GLU A 132 -11.62 8.85 0.91
CA GLU A 132 -12.62 9.21 -0.09
C GLU A 132 -12.28 8.57 -1.46
N GLN A 133 -13.30 8.25 -2.27
CA GLN A 133 -13.12 7.61 -3.57
C GLN A 133 -12.45 8.55 -4.58
N GLY A 134 -11.52 8.02 -5.39
CA GLY A 134 -10.91 8.74 -6.52
C GLY A 134 -9.72 9.64 -6.15
N PHE A 135 -9.19 9.54 -4.93
CA PHE A 135 -8.06 10.36 -4.50
C PHE A 135 -6.73 9.64 -4.63
N ASP A 136 -5.77 10.34 -5.23
CA ASP A 136 -4.38 9.95 -5.27
C ASP A 136 -3.74 10.19 -3.89
N LEU A 137 -3.86 9.18 -3.03
CA LEU A 137 -3.19 9.14 -1.73
C LEU A 137 -1.69 8.94 -1.86
N GLU A 138 -1.20 8.62 -3.05
CA GLU A 138 0.22 8.41 -3.27
C GLU A 138 1.01 9.69 -2.95
N GLU A 139 0.50 10.83 -3.41
CA GLU A 139 1.11 12.14 -3.13
C GLU A 139 1.14 12.47 -1.63
N VAL A 140 0.10 12.08 -0.88
CA VAL A 140 -0.01 12.40 0.55
C VAL A 140 0.89 11.50 1.40
N LEU A 141 1.05 10.25 0.99
CA LEU A 141 1.81 9.25 1.73
C LEU A 141 3.31 9.29 1.40
N THR A 142 3.70 9.76 0.21
CA THR A 142 5.10 9.85 -0.25
C THR A 142 6.03 10.46 0.81
N PRO A 143 5.70 11.57 1.49
CA PRO A 143 6.63 12.17 2.43
C PRO A 143 7.01 11.29 3.64
N PHE A 144 6.14 10.35 4.05
CA PHE A 144 6.43 9.46 5.18
C PHE A 144 7.57 8.48 4.87
N PHE A 145 7.83 8.17 3.60
CA PHE A 145 8.97 7.34 3.18
C PHE A 145 10.32 8.05 3.35
N TYR A 146 10.32 9.37 3.59
CA TYR A 146 11.52 10.14 3.90
C TYR A 146 11.72 10.37 5.41
N PHE A 147 10.81 9.91 6.25
CA PHE A 147 10.92 10.10 7.71
C PHE A 147 11.83 9.03 8.33
N PRO A 148 12.70 9.41 9.28
CA PRO A 148 13.84 8.60 9.71
C PRO A 148 13.47 7.35 10.53
N ALA A 149 12.24 7.27 11.02
CA ALA A 149 11.81 6.21 11.93
C ALA A 149 10.57 5.45 11.43
N VAL A 150 10.00 5.81 10.27
CA VAL A 150 8.76 5.20 9.78
C VAL A 150 9.05 3.80 9.28
N GLU A 151 8.61 2.80 10.03
CA GLU A 151 8.87 1.39 9.75
C GLU A 151 7.65 0.70 9.10
N THR A 152 6.44 1.18 9.40
CA THR A 152 5.19 0.52 8.97
C THR A 152 4.20 1.51 8.37
N VAL A 153 3.66 1.16 7.21
CA VAL A 153 2.60 1.88 6.50
C VAL A 153 1.41 0.94 6.27
N ASP A 154 0.27 1.21 6.90
CA ASP A 154 -0.99 0.47 6.74
C ASP A 154 -2.05 1.36 6.07
N VAL A 155 -2.58 0.93 4.94
CA VAL A 155 -3.52 1.71 4.13
C VAL A 155 -4.75 0.86 3.83
N SER A 156 -5.91 1.30 4.30
CA SER A 156 -7.16 0.58 4.06
C SER A 156 -7.59 0.63 2.60
N GLN A 157 -7.43 1.79 1.94
CA GLN A 157 -7.71 1.95 0.52
C GLN A 157 -6.67 2.86 -0.12
N LEU A 158 -6.04 2.41 -1.21
CA LEU A 158 -5.07 3.16 -2.00
C LEU A 158 -5.49 3.15 -3.48
N TRP A 159 -5.42 4.30 -4.13
CA TRP A 159 -5.50 4.43 -5.58
C TRP A 159 -4.11 4.80 -6.07
N GLU A 160 -3.45 3.95 -6.84
CA GLU A 160 -2.20 4.34 -7.52
C GLU A 160 -2.57 5.41 -8.54
N GLY A 161 -1.92 6.57 -8.45
CA GLY A 161 -2.28 7.74 -9.24
C GLY A 161 -2.29 7.44 -10.74
N ARG A 162 -3.15 8.13 -11.49
CA ARG A 162 -3.03 8.20 -12.96
C ARG A 162 -1.74 8.92 -13.25
N GLY A 163 -0.64 8.19 -13.42
CA GLY A 163 0.71 8.71 -13.60
C GLY A 163 0.70 9.97 -14.44
N ARG A 164 0.71 11.13 -13.77
CA ARG A 164 0.91 12.40 -14.46
C ARG A 164 2.29 12.26 -15.08
N ASN A 165 2.40 12.62 -16.35
CA ASN A 165 3.59 12.42 -17.20
C ASN A 165 4.89 13.07 -16.67
N ASP A 166 4.93 13.57 -15.43
CA ASP A 166 6.19 13.85 -14.77
C ASP A 166 6.14 13.68 -13.24
N PRO A 167 6.33 12.46 -12.69
CA PRO A 167 6.45 12.23 -11.25
C PRO A 167 7.90 12.43 -10.75
N LEU A 168 8.87 12.59 -11.65
CA LEU A 168 10.29 12.44 -11.34
C LEU A 168 11.04 13.77 -11.13
N GLU A 169 10.59 14.87 -11.73
CA GLU A 169 11.26 16.17 -11.56
C GLU A 169 11.17 16.70 -10.11
N GLY A 170 10.11 16.36 -9.35
CA GLY A 170 9.93 16.84 -7.98
C GLY A 170 10.40 15.89 -6.86
N ARG A 171 10.49 14.58 -7.14
CA ARG A 171 10.78 13.52 -6.15
C ARG A 171 12.28 13.24 -5.98
N ARG A 172 13.08 13.39 -7.03
CA ARG A 172 14.50 12.98 -7.01
C ARG A 172 15.43 13.88 -6.18
N GLU A 173 15.01 15.08 -5.81
CA GLU A 173 15.83 15.98 -4.99
C GLU A 173 15.86 15.60 -3.49
N ALA A 174 14.93 14.76 -3.01
CA ALA A 174 14.91 14.29 -1.62
C ALA A 174 15.83 13.07 -1.36
N SER A 175 16.79 12.83 -2.27
CA SER A 175 17.76 11.73 -2.18
C SER A 175 18.83 12.04 -1.12
N CYS A 176 18.57 11.72 0.14
CA CYS A 176 19.65 11.53 1.13
C CYS A 176 19.27 10.68 2.37
N ALA A 177 18.00 10.37 2.61
CA ALA A 177 17.61 9.53 3.74
C ALA A 177 17.40 8.08 3.30
N ARG A 178 18.00 7.11 4.01
CA ARG A 178 17.60 5.69 3.91
C ARG A 178 16.13 5.61 4.34
N CYS A 179 15.25 5.14 3.46
CA CYS A 179 13.86 4.87 3.81
C CYS A 179 13.81 3.65 4.74
N PRO A 180 13.41 3.82 6.01
CA PRO A 180 13.42 2.75 7.02
C PRO A 180 12.16 1.88 6.96
N VAL A 181 11.29 2.07 5.97
CA VAL A 181 10.05 1.32 5.84
C VAL A 181 10.36 -0.16 5.61
N LYS A 182 9.86 -0.99 6.53
CA LYS A 182 10.01 -2.45 6.52
C LYS A 182 8.72 -3.16 6.18
N ARG A 183 7.57 -2.53 6.42
CA ARG A 183 6.26 -3.15 6.26
C ARG A 183 5.27 -2.23 5.56
N ILE A 184 4.67 -2.74 4.49
CA ILE A 184 3.60 -2.07 3.74
C ILE A 184 2.39 -3.01 3.67
N ASP A 185 1.25 -2.59 4.20
CA ASP A 185 -0.01 -3.29 4.09
C ASP A 185 -1.05 -2.41 3.38
N ILE A 186 -1.63 -2.90 2.30
CA ILE A 186 -2.67 -2.20 1.54
C ILE A 186 -3.89 -3.13 1.41
N ARG A 187 -4.97 -2.83 2.14
CA ARG A 187 -6.17 -3.70 2.21
C ARG A 187 -7.11 -3.57 1.02
N SER A 188 -6.92 -2.55 0.19
CA SER A 188 -7.68 -2.33 -1.04
C SER A 188 -6.88 -1.44 -1.99
N LEU A 189 -6.13 -2.06 -2.90
CA LEU A 189 -5.32 -1.40 -3.91
C LEU A 189 -6.10 -1.32 -5.22
N LYS A 190 -6.37 -0.10 -5.69
CA LYS A 190 -7.14 0.22 -6.89
C LYS A 190 -6.25 0.95 -7.89
N GLN A 191 -6.58 0.82 -9.19
CA GLN A 191 -5.86 1.49 -10.29
C GLN A 191 -4.34 1.22 -10.35
N SER A 192 -3.88 0.08 -9.83
CA SER A 192 -2.45 -0.19 -9.74
C SER A 192 -1.90 -0.89 -10.97
N ARG A 193 -0.80 -0.36 -11.53
CA ARG A 193 0.00 -1.02 -12.58
C ARG A 193 0.99 -2.04 -12.00
N GLY A 194 1.06 -2.15 -10.67
CA GLY A 194 2.06 -2.93 -9.97
C GLY A 194 3.41 -2.21 -9.83
N THR A 195 3.43 -0.87 -9.91
CA THR A 195 4.67 -0.08 -9.87
C THR A 195 4.74 0.93 -8.74
N LEU A 196 4.00 0.67 -7.65
CA LEU A 196 3.96 1.50 -6.45
C LEU A 196 5.29 2.23 -6.25
N THR A 197 5.30 3.53 -6.56
CA THR A 197 6.53 4.27 -6.82
C THR A 197 7.45 4.31 -5.59
N TRP A 198 6.88 4.23 -4.39
CA TRP A 198 7.59 4.18 -3.12
C TRP A 198 8.47 2.95 -2.94
N LEU A 199 8.22 1.88 -3.68
CA LEU A 199 9.12 0.72 -3.69
C LEU A 199 10.51 1.13 -4.17
N ALA A 200 10.63 2.12 -5.05
CA ALA A 200 11.94 2.62 -5.47
C ALA A 200 12.68 3.38 -4.36
N ASP A 201 11.96 3.95 -3.39
CA ASP A 201 12.52 4.71 -2.28
C ASP A 201 12.90 3.81 -1.08
N CYS A 202 12.24 2.65 -0.93
CA CYS A 202 12.52 1.69 0.13
C CYS A 202 13.87 0.99 -0.07
N THR A 203 14.61 0.74 1.02
CA THR A 203 15.90 0.00 0.96
C THR A 203 15.90 -1.30 1.75
N GLU A 204 15.03 -1.45 2.74
CA GLU A 204 15.04 -2.60 3.68
C GLU A 204 13.64 -3.23 3.83
N LEU A 205 12.83 -3.22 2.77
CA LEU A 205 11.47 -3.77 2.83
C LEU A 205 11.50 -5.26 3.20
N GLU A 206 10.80 -5.62 4.26
CA GLU A 206 10.70 -7.00 4.79
C GLU A 206 9.33 -7.63 4.52
N HIS A 207 8.26 -6.83 4.48
CA HIS A 207 6.89 -7.31 4.38
C HIS A 207 6.08 -6.44 3.42
N ILE A 208 5.43 -7.07 2.44
CA ILE A 208 4.44 -6.40 1.60
C ILE A 208 3.18 -7.24 1.46
N SER A 209 2.03 -6.59 1.70
CA SER A 209 0.71 -7.17 1.56
C SER A 209 -0.16 -6.23 0.76
N VAL A 210 -0.71 -6.71 -0.35
CA VAL A 210 -1.64 -5.94 -1.18
C VAL A 210 -2.87 -6.78 -1.49
N ARG A 211 -4.04 -6.18 -1.31
CA ARG A 211 -5.31 -6.75 -1.76
C ARG A 211 -5.84 -5.93 -2.92
N ILE A 212 -5.75 -6.48 -4.13
CA ILE A 212 -6.17 -5.85 -5.37
C ILE A 212 -7.69 -5.79 -5.41
N ALA A 213 -8.23 -4.60 -5.68
CA ALA A 213 -9.65 -4.35 -5.60
C ALA A 213 -10.21 -3.65 -6.85
N CYS A 214 -11.48 -3.92 -7.14
CA CYS A 214 -12.21 -3.20 -8.18
C CYS A 214 -12.60 -1.80 -7.72
N ILE A 215 -12.94 -0.96 -8.69
CA ILE A 215 -13.55 0.34 -8.43
C ILE A 215 -15.06 0.19 -8.53
N PHE A 216 -15.77 0.65 -7.51
CA PHE A 216 -17.21 0.84 -7.57
C PHE A 216 -17.49 2.28 -7.99
N VAL A 217 -18.13 2.48 -9.15
CA VAL A 217 -18.46 3.82 -9.68
C VAL A 217 -19.96 4.12 -9.55
N GLY A 218 -20.78 3.12 -9.24
CA GLY A 218 -22.22 3.25 -8.98
C GLY A 218 -22.87 1.87 -9.05
N TYR A 219 -24.14 1.77 -8.65
CA TYR A 219 -24.91 0.54 -8.93
C TYR A 219 -25.58 0.67 -10.30
N PRO A 220 -25.46 -0.30 -11.22
CA PRO A 220 -24.82 -1.62 -11.08
C PRO A 220 -23.35 -1.68 -11.56
N GLU A 221 -22.71 -0.55 -11.83
CA GLU A 221 -21.41 -0.49 -12.51
C GLU A 221 -20.20 -0.68 -11.59
N ILE A 222 -19.75 -1.94 -11.52
CA ILE A 222 -18.42 -2.33 -11.04
C ILE A 222 -17.45 -2.21 -12.22
N ARG A 223 -16.34 -1.50 -12.04
CA ARG A 223 -15.36 -1.25 -13.11
C ARG A 223 -13.99 -1.82 -12.74
N PHE A 224 -13.30 -2.40 -13.72
CA PHE A 224 -11.85 -2.43 -13.69
C PHE A 224 -11.36 -1.02 -13.93
N GLY A 225 -10.55 -0.50 -13.00
CA GLY A 225 -9.64 0.59 -13.35
C GLY A 225 -8.50 0.04 -14.20
N VAL A 226 -7.29 0.46 -13.87
CA VAL A 226 -6.08 -0.13 -14.47
C VAL A 226 -5.93 -1.59 -14.03
N PRO A 227 -5.76 -2.55 -14.97
CA PRO A 227 -5.46 -3.94 -14.67
C PRO A 227 -4.16 -4.09 -13.86
N PHE A 228 -4.19 -4.94 -12.83
CA PHE A 228 -3.02 -5.18 -12.00
C PHE A 228 -2.12 -6.23 -12.65
N ASN A 229 -0.86 -5.88 -12.88
CA ASN A 229 0.13 -6.79 -13.43
C ASN A 229 1.00 -7.40 -12.30
N PRO A 230 0.71 -8.65 -11.87
CA PRO A 230 1.46 -9.28 -10.77
C PRO A 230 2.92 -9.55 -11.14
N ALA A 231 3.24 -9.85 -12.39
CA ALA A 231 4.62 -10.05 -12.82
C ALA A 231 5.43 -8.75 -12.72
N ARG A 232 4.84 -7.63 -13.14
CA ARG A 232 5.44 -6.29 -13.00
C ARG A 232 5.65 -5.93 -11.53
N PHE A 233 4.69 -6.25 -10.67
CA PHE A 233 4.81 -6.03 -9.22
C PHE A 233 5.93 -6.86 -8.60
N VAL A 234 6.03 -8.16 -8.90
CA VAL A 234 7.13 -9.01 -8.41
C VAL A 234 8.49 -8.52 -8.92
N ARG A 235 8.58 -8.05 -10.18
CA ARG A 235 9.82 -7.42 -10.70
C ARG A 235 10.22 -6.18 -9.91
N ALA A 236 9.25 -5.35 -9.52
CA ALA A 236 9.52 -4.16 -8.71
C ALA A 236 10.07 -4.51 -7.32
N LEU A 237 9.90 -5.77 -6.86
CA LEU A 237 10.41 -6.25 -5.58
C LEU A 237 11.82 -6.86 -5.66
N LEU A 238 12.40 -7.02 -6.86
CA LEU A 238 13.75 -7.56 -7.04
C LEU A 238 14.87 -6.81 -6.30
N PRO A 239 14.78 -5.50 -6.01
CA PRO A 239 15.75 -4.84 -5.14
C PRO A 239 15.80 -5.41 -3.70
N PHE A 240 14.72 -6.06 -3.24
CA PHE A 240 14.55 -6.56 -1.88
C PHE A 240 14.86 -8.06 -1.71
N ARG A 241 15.57 -8.68 -2.66
CA ARG A 241 15.92 -10.11 -2.63
C ARG A 241 16.50 -10.60 -1.30
N LYS A 242 17.24 -9.73 -0.60
CA LYS A 242 17.94 -10.04 0.66
C LYS A 242 17.19 -9.64 1.92
N THR A 243 16.07 -8.93 1.80
CA THR A 243 15.34 -8.35 2.95
C THR A 243 13.90 -8.82 3.01
N LEU A 244 13.26 -9.08 1.86
CA LEU A 244 11.84 -9.41 1.77
C LEU A 244 11.56 -10.80 2.34
N LYS A 245 10.89 -10.85 3.49
CA LYS A 245 10.50 -12.07 4.21
C LYS A 245 9.10 -12.53 3.87
N SER A 246 8.19 -11.63 3.52
CA SER A 246 6.82 -12.02 3.15
C SER A 246 6.24 -11.21 2.00
N LEU A 247 5.63 -11.93 1.05
CA LEU A 247 4.87 -11.39 -0.06
C LEU A 247 3.43 -11.91 0.00
N HIS A 248 2.47 -11.01 0.05
CA HIS A 248 1.05 -11.35 -0.01
C HIS A 248 0.34 -10.52 -1.08
N ILE A 249 -0.18 -11.20 -2.11
CA ILE A 249 -1.04 -10.60 -3.15
C ILE A 249 -2.36 -11.35 -3.14
N GLU A 250 -3.42 -10.67 -2.72
CA GLU A 250 -4.80 -11.15 -2.74
C GLU A 250 -5.60 -10.35 -3.76
N TYR A 251 -6.63 -10.97 -4.34
CA TYR A 251 -7.64 -10.29 -5.13
C TYR A 251 -8.94 -10.29 -4.34
N ASP A 252 -9.63 -9.14 -4.29
CA ASP A 252 -10.95 -9.10 -3.69
C ASP A 252 -11.93 -10.02 -4.47
N GLN A 253 -13.04 -10.38 -3.82
CA GLN A 253 -13.99 -11.34 -4.38
C GLN A 253 -14.58 -10.89 -5.73
N VAL A 254 -14.75 -9.58 -5.90
CA VAL A 254 -15.37 -8.98 -7.09
C VAL A 254 -14.38 -9.00 -8.26
N TYR A 255 -13.14 -8.58 -8.02
CA TYR A 255 -12.05 -8.62 -8.98
C TYR A 255 -11.80 -10.06 -9.43
N HIS A 256 -11.77 -11.00 -8.48
CA HIS A 256 -11.65 -12.41 -8.79
C HIS A 256 -12.80 -12.93 -9.65
N ALA A 257 -14.05 -12.62 -9.30
CA ALA A 257 -15.21 -13.06 -10.06
C ALA A 257 -15.16 -12.53 -11.50
N LEU A 258 -14.76 -11.28 -11.66
CA LEU A 258 -14.61 -10.68 -12.97
C LEU A 258 -13.50 -11.34 -13.80
N LEU A 259 -12.33 -11.63 -13.22
CA LEU A 259 -11.23 -12.32 -13.92
C LEU A 259 -11.61 -13.71 -14.46
N ASN A 260 -12.64 -14.35 -13.91
CA ASN A 260 -13.14 -15.64 -14.36
C ASN A 260 -14.47 -15.53 -15.12
N ALA A 261 -15.00 -14.33 -15.36
CA ALA A 261 -16.25 -14.16 -16.07
C ALA A 261 -16.09 -14.61 -17.55
N PRO A 262 -17.09 -15.28 -18.13
CA PRO A 262 -17.05 -15.68 -19.53
C PRO A 262 -17.21 -14.45 -20.44
N GLY A 263 -16.35 -14.36 -21.46
CA GLY A 263 -16.38 -13.29 -22.47
C GLY A 263 -15.32 -12.20 -22.23
N PRO A 264 -15.15 -11.28 -23.20
CA PRO A 264 -14.23 -10.16 -23.03
C PRO A 264 -14.74 -9.27 -21.91
N ILE A 265 -13.87 -9.00 -20.94
CA ILE A 265 -14.13 -8.00 -19.92
C ILE A 265 -14.01 -6.64 -20.59
N GLU A 266 -15.12 -5.92 -20.72
CA GLU A 266 -15.11 -4.57 -21.27
C GLU A 266 -14.49 -3.60 -20.24
N LEU A 267 -13.29 -3.09 -20.54
CA LEU A 267 -12.75 -1.92 -19.87
C LEU A 267 -13.60 -0.70 -20.26
N TYR A 268 -13.86 0.21 -19.32
CA TYR A 268 -14.69 1.38 -19.60
C TYR A 268 -13.90 2.44 -20.38
N TYR A 269 -14.54 3.01 -21.41
CA TYR A 269 -13.95 3.89 -22.43
C TYR A 269 -13.11 5.06 -21.90
N GLU A 270 -13.48 5.66 -20.75
CA GLU A 270 -12.75 6.79 -20.17
C GLU A 270 -11.42 6.42 -19.49
N ASP A 271 -11.23 5.15 -19.13
CA ASP A 271 -9.98 4.64 -18.54
C ASP A 271 -9.05 4.08 -19.63
N ILE A 272 -9.60 3.58 -20.74
CA ILE A 272 -8.85 3.04 -21.90
C ILE A 272 -7.89 4.08 -22.50
N TYR A 273 -8.30 5.35 -22.60
CA TYR A 273 -7.51 6.41 -23.23
C TYR A 273 -6.13 6.67 -22.60
N TRP A 274 -5.94 6.22 -21.34
CA TRP A 274 -4.71 6.43 -20.58
C TRP A 274 -3.89 5.15 -20.42
N LEU A 275 -4.36 4.04 -20.98
CA LEU A 275 -3.70 2.74 -20.96
C LEU A 275 -3.01 2.48 -22.29
N THR A 276 -1.78 1.97 -22.23
CA THR A 276 -1.14 1.37 -23.40
C THR A 276 -1.95 0.17 -23.90
N GLU A 277 -1.79 -0.25 -25.16
CA GLU A 277 -2.46 -1.44 -25.70
C GLU A 277 -2.18 -2.69 -24.84
N ASP A 278 -0.95 -2.84 -24.36
CA ASP A 278 -0.59 -3.88 -23.40
C ASP A 278 -1.37 -3.73 -22.09
N GLU A 279 -1.46 -2.53 -21.50
CA GLU A 279 -2.20 -2.34 -20.24
C GLU A 279 -3.72 -2.52 -20.37
N GLN A 280 -4.27 -2.53 -21.58
CA GLN A 280 -5.66 -2.87 -21.82
C GLN A 280 -5.89 -4.40 -21.85
N ASN A 281 -4.84 -5.19 -22.02
CA ASN A 281 -4.94 -6.64 -22.01
C ASN A 281 -4.99 -7.19 -20.56
N LEU A 282 -6.10 -7.84 -20.23
CA LEU A 282 -6.31 -8.46 -18.92
C LEU A 282 -5.61 -9.81 -18.76
N ASP A 283 -5.07 -10.39 -19.83
CA ASP A 283 -4.29 -11.64 -19.79
C ASP A 283 -3.15 -11.54 -18.77
N HIS A 284 -2.58 -10.35 -18.60
CA HIS A 284 -1.51 -10.08 -17.65
C HIS A 284 -1.94 -10.30 -16.19
N CYS A 285 -3.21 -10.05 -15.85
CA CYS A 285 -3.74 -10.31 -14.51
C CYS A 285 -3.76 -11.81 -14.17
N ASN A 286 -3.92 -12.65 -15.20
CA ASN A 286 -3.87 -14.11 -15.12
C ASN A 286 -2.48 -14.68 -15.43
N ALA A 287 -1.51 -13.84 -15.80
CA ALA A 287 -0.19 -14.31 -16.16
C ALA A 287 0.59 -14.82 -14.94
N PRO A 288 1.41 -15.87 -15.11
CA PRO A 288 2.35 -16.29 -14.09
C PRO A 288 3.36 -15.18 -13.79
N VAL A 289 3.73 -14.99 -12.52
CA VAL A 289 4.84 -14.11 -12.14
C VAL A 289 6.19 -14.66 -12.61
N ASP A 290 7.24 -13.86 -12.63
CA ASP A 290 8.57 -14.40 -12.88
C ASP A 290 9.04 -15.30 -11.71
N SER A 291 10.16 -16.00 -11.89
CA SER A 291 10.73 -16.83 -10.82
C SER A 291 11.07 -15.98 -9.59
N MET A 292 10.70 -16.48 -8.41
CA MET A 292 11.03 -15.91 -7.11
C MET A 292 12.23 -16.62 -6.47
N ARG A 293 12.95 -17.48 -7.20
CA ARG A 293 14.15 -18.18 -6.68
C ARG A 293 15.24 -17.25 -6.16
N ASP A 294 15.33 -16.06 -6.75
CA ASP A 294 16.36 -15.07 -6.43
C ASP A 294 16.14 -14.40 -5.06
N PHE A 295 14.98 -14.59 -4.42
CA PHE A 295 14.74 -14.08 -3.07
C PHE A 295 15.38 -15.02 -2.04
N GLU A 296 16.41 -14.54 -1.36
CA GLU A 296 17.26 -15.31 -0.45
C GLU A 296 16.59 -15.58 0.90
N VAL A 297 15.67 -14.71 1.31
CA VAL A 297 15.04 -14.73 2.66
C VAL A 297 13.51 -14.71 2.61
N LEU A 298 12.90 -14.94 1.46
CA LEU A 298 11.44 -14.94 1.31
C LEU A 298 10.85 -16.22 1.91
N GLU A 299 10.26 -16.08 3.11
CA GLU A 299 9.76 -17.18 3.92
C GLU A 299 8.26 -17.44 3.73
N ALA A 300 7.48 -16.42 3.37
CA ALA A 300 6.03 -16.55 3.23
C ALA A 300 5.55 -15.96 1.91
N VAL A 301 4.86 -16.78 1.12
CA VAL A 301 4.28 -16.38 -0.16
C VAL A 301 2.79 -16.68 -0.16
N THR A 302 1.98 -15.65 -0.43
CA THR A 302 0.56 -15.79 -0.75
C THR A 302 0.30 -15.21 -2.12
N LEU A 303 -0.15 -16.05 -3.05
CA LEU A 303 -0.46 -15.66 -4.42
C LEU A 303 -1.70 -16.41 -4.92
N ARG A 304 -2.37 -15.85 -5.93
CA ARG A 304 -3.39 -16.57 -6.67
C ARG A 304 -2.78 -17.68 -7.52
N HIS A 305 -3.50 -18.79 -7.66
CA HIS A 305 -3.11 -19.97 -8.45
C HIS A 305 -2.59 -19.64 -9.86
N ALA A 306 -3.34 -18.84 -10.64
CA ALA A 306 -2.95 -18.47 -12.01
C ALA A 306 -1.62 -17.70 -12.07
N ASN A 307 -1.24 -17.01 -10.99
CA ASN A 307 0.01 -16.27 -10.93
C ASN A 307 1.19 -17.18 -10.55
N LEU A 308 0.92 -18.34 -9.96
CA LEU A 308 1.93 -19.36 -9.64
C LEU A 308 2.19 -20.32 -10.79
N LEU A 309 1.16 -20.76 -11.51
CA LEU A 309 1.27 -21.78 -12.54
C LEU A 309 0.78 -21.28 -13.90
N PRO A 310 1.54 -21.52 -14.99
CA PRO A 310 1.10 -21.15 -16.32
C PRO A 310 -0.15 -21.93 -16.71
N ALA A 311 -0.91 -21.36 -17.65
CA ALA A 311 -1.97 -22.08 -18.32
C ALA A 311 -1.39 -23.06 -19.35
N SER A 312 -0.88 -24.20 -18.91
CA SER A 312 -0.35 -25.24 -19.79
C SER A 312 -1.24 -26.49 -19.78
N ASP A 313 -1.44 -27.08 -20.95
CA ASP A 313 -2.08 -28.39 -21.08
C ASP A 313 -1.01 -29.50 -20.99
N GLY A 314 -1.08 -30.36 -19.97
CA GLY A 314 -0.40 -31.67 -19.96
C GLY A 314 0.88 -31.82 -19.10
N ALA A 315 1.56 -32.96 -19.30
CA ALA A 315 2.66 -33.48 -18.47
C ALA A 315 3.99 -32.69 -18.54
N SER A 316 4.14 -31.78 -19.51
CA SER A 316 5.36 -30.96 -19.70
C SER A 316 5.48 -29.80 -18.69
N ALA A 317 4.53 -29.66 -17.78
CA ALA A 317 4.46 -28.59 -16.78
C ALA A 317 4.86 -29.02 -15.36
N ARG A 318 5.32 -30.27 -15.20
CA ARG A 318 5.65 -30.83 -13.89
C ARG A 318 6.92 -30.22 -13.30
N GLY A 319 6.88 -29.83 -12.03
CA GLY A 319 8.00 -29.26 -11.28
C GLY A 319 8.19 -27.75 -11.48
N ILE A 320 7.32 -27.08 -12.25
CA ILE A 320 7.37 -25.64 -12.48
C ILE A 320 7.32 -24.86 -11.16
N LEU A 321 6.50 -25.33 -10.20
CA LEU A 321 6.38 -24.66 -8.91
C LEU A 321 7.70 -24.71 -8.12
N ALA A 322 8.35 -25.87 -8.10
CA ALA A 322 9.65 -26.07 -7.48
C ALA A 322 10.77 -25.25 -8.16
N ASP A 323 10.61 -24.94 -9.45
CA ASP A 323 11.56 -24.10 -10.20
C ASP A 323 11.35 -22.59 -10.03
N ARG A 324 10.24 -22.18 -9.42
CA ARG A 324 9.88 -20.77 -9.28
C ARG A 324 9.85 -20.25 -7.85
N LEU A 325 9.70 -21.13 -6.86
CA LEU A 325 9.65 -20.73 -5.45
C LEU A 325 11.06 -20.53 -4.85
N PRO A 326 11.20 -19.64 -3.86
CA PRO A 326 12.48 -19.43 -3.15
C PRO A 326 12.80 -20.61 -2.22
N ARG A 327 14.08 -20.93 -2.08
CA ARG A 327 14.56 -22.01 -1.18
C ARG A 327 14.24 -21.75 0.30
N SER A 328 14.16 -20.48 0.70
CA SER A 328 13.85 -20.04 2.07
C SER A 328 12.36 -20.20 2.45
N LEU A 329 11.53 -20.68 1.55
CA LEU A 329 10.08 -20.75 1.75
C LEU A 329 9.72 -21.64 2.94
N ARG A 330 8.97 -21.07 3.88
CA ARG A 330 8.37 -21.75 5.03
C ARG A 330 6.88 -21.96 4.86
N ARG A 331 6.20 -20.98 4.26
CA ARG A 331 4.73 -20.95 4.14
C ARG A 331 4.30 -20.60 2.72
N LEU A 332 3.51 -21.49 2.13
CA LEU A 332 2.85 -21.27 0.84
C LEU A 332 1.34 -21.21 1.02
N ARG A 333 0.72 -20.09 0.66
CA ARG A 333 -0.73 -19.98 0.59
C ARG A 333 -1.16 -19.71 -0.85
N VAL A 334 -2.01 -20.57 -1.38
CA VAL A 334 -2.54 -20.42 -2.74
C VAL A 334 -3.98 -19.96 -2.64
N LEU A 335 -4.29 -18.85 -3.31
CA LEU A 335 -5.63 -18.27 -3.36
C LEU A 335 -6.31 -18.56 -4.69
N ASN A 336 -7.64 -18.42 -4.73
CA ASN A 336 -8.39 -18.23 -5.98
C ASN A 336 -8.05 -19.26 -7.07
N ILE A 337 -8.11 -20.54 -6.72
CA ILE A 337 -7.76 -21.65 -7.63
C ILE A 337 -8.66 -21.61 -8.86
N VAL A 338 -8.04 -21.70 -10.04
CA VAL A 338 -8.76 -21.67 -11.32
C VAL A 338 -9.50 -23.01 -11.49
N GLU A 339 -10.76 -22.94 -11.90
CA GLU A 339 -11.61 -24.12 -12.09
C GLU A 339 -10.92 -25.18 -12.97
N ASN A 340 -11.15 -26.46 -12.64
CA ASN A 340 -10.60 -27.63 -13.34
C ASN A 340 -9.07 -27.79 -13.33
N ARG A 341 -8.31 -26.95 -12.60
CA ARG A 341 -6.84 -27.05 -12.47
C ARG A 341 -6.35 -27.39 -11.07
N TYR A 342 -7.26 -27.79 -10.19
CA TYR A 342 -6.92 -28.21 -8.83
C TYR A 342 -6.01 -29.44 -8.82
N ALA A 343 -6.27 -30.42 -9.70
CA ALA A 343 -5.44 -31.62 -9.81
C ALA A 343 -3.99 -31.29 -10.22
N ASP A 344 -3.80 -30.34 -11.13
CA ASP A 344 -2.47 -29.87 -11.55
C ASP A 344 -1.75 -29.17 -10.41
N LEU A 345 -2.46 -28.30 -9.67
CA LEU A 345 -1.92 -27.65 -8.48
C LEU A 345 -1.50 -28.67 -7.41
N LEU A 346 -2.36 -29.64 -7.11
CA LEU A 346 -2.03 -30.69 -6.15
C LEU A 346 -0.81 -31.50 -6.59
N ALA A 347 -0.72 -31.87 -7.86
CA ALA A 347 0.45 -32.58 -8.38
C ALA A 347 1.75 -31.78 -8.21
N GLU A 348 1.72 -30.47 -8.49
CA GLU A 348 2.87 -29.58 -8.30
C GLU A 348 3.26 -29.44 -6.82
N ILE A 349 2.29 -29.32 -5.93
CA ILE A 349 2.56 -29.23 -4.49
C ILE A 349 3.05 -30.57 -3.95
N THR A 350 2.52 -31.70 -4.43
CA THR A 350 3.04 -33.04 -4.09
C THR A 350 4.51 -33.15 -4.48
N ILE A 351 4.90 -32.71 -5.67
CA ILE A 351 6.31 -32.68 -6.10
C ILE A 351 7.13 -31.80 -5.14
N LEU A 352 6.61 -30.65 -4.71
CA LEU A 352 7.27 -29.75 -3.77
C LEU A 352 7.58 -30.42 -2.42
N VAL A 353 6.63 -31.17 -1.86
CA VAL A 353 6.77 -31.80 -0.52
C VAL A 353 7.45 -33.17 -0.55
N THR A 354 7.46 -33.85 -1.70
CA THR A 354 8.08 -35.17 -1.86
C THR A 354 9.41 -35.08 -2.59
N THR A 355 9.39 -34.98 -3.92
CA THR A 355 10.56 -35.03 -4.81
C THR A 355 11.52 -33.87 -4.61
N ALA A 356 11.00 -32.65 -4.41
CA ALA A 356 11.80 -31.44 -4.27
C ALA A 356 12.03 -31.03 -2.80
N ARG A 357 11.77 -31.93 -1.84
CA ARG A 357 11.84 -31.62 -0.40
C ARG A 357 13.18 -31.01 0.02
N ASP A 358 14.28 -31.53 -0.52
CA ASP A 358 15.64 -31.08 -0.21
C ASP A 358 15.90 -29.64 -0.68
N ALA A 359 15.18 -29.19 -1.72
CA ALA A 359 15.26 -27.82 -2.23
C ALA A 359 14.47 -26.82 -1.36
N PHE A 360 13.57 -27.29 -0.50
CA PHE A 360 12.71 -26.47 0.37
C PHE A 360 12.77 -26.94 1.82
N PRO A 361 13.96 -27.02 2.44
CA PRO A 361 14.17 -27.64 3.76
C PRO A 361 13.25 -27.07 4.85
N ASP A 362 12.96 -25.78 4.80
CA ASP A 362 12.21 -25.06 5.83
C ASP A 362 10.69 -25.00 5.59
N LEU A 363 10.20 -25.55 4.46
CA LEU A 363 8.77 -25.56 4.16
C LEU A 363 8.03 -26.38 5.21
N ASN A 364 7.09 -25.73 5.90
CA ASN A 364 6.36 -26.33 7.02
C ASN A 364 4.86 -26.03 7.00
N GLN A 365 4.37 -25.17 6.09
CA GLN A 365 2.94 -24.88 5.99
C GLN A 365 2.49 -24.68 4.54
N ILE A 366 1.40 -25.35 4.17
CA ILE A 366 0.67 -25.16 2.93
C ILE A 366 -0.79 -24.87 3.24
N GLN A 367 -1.33 -23.81 2.63
CA GLN A 367 -2.71 -23.38 2.84
C GLN A 367 -3.47 -23.26 1.51
N LEU A 368 -4.62 -23.94 1.42
CA LEU A 368 -5.51 -23.94 0.24
C LEU A 368 -6.96 -23.59 0.64
N PRO A 369 -7.77 -22.98 -0.24
CA PRO A 369 -9.18 -22.68 0.05
C PRO A 369 -10.03 -23.96 0.10
N ARG A 370 -10.94 -24.05 1.09
CA ARG A 370 -11.78 -25.24 1.32
C ARG A 370 -12.67 -25.63 0.13
N ASN A 371 -13.07 -24.67 -0.69
CA ASN A 371 -14.17 -24.82 -1.66
C ASN A 371 -13.74 -25.47 -3.00
N THR A 372 -12.56 -26.09 -3.07
CA THR A 372 -11.91 -26.42 -4.35
C THR A 372 -11.61 -27.89 -4.54
N VAL A 373 -12.09 -28.74 -3.63
CA VAL A 373 -11.48 -30.05 -3.46
C VAL A 373 -12.29 -31.20 -4.07
N ASP A 374 -11.62 -31.96 -4.93
CA ASP A 374 -11.94 -33.37 -5.18
C ASP A 374 -11.55 -34.21 -3.95
N GLU A 375 -12.55 -34.65 -3.17
CA GLU A 375 -12.39 -35.39 -1.90
C GLU A 375 -11.53 -36.65 -2.05
N MET A 376 -11.43 -37.21 -3.25
CA MET A 376 -10.71 -38.47 -3.53
C MET A 376 -9.19 -38.34 -3.48
N SER A 377 -8.64 -37.19 -3.90
CA SER A 377 -7.18 -36.98 -4.01
C SER A 377 -6.53 -36.39 -2.75
N LEU A 378 -7.35 -36.01 -1.77
CA LEU A 378 -6.89 -35.39 -0.54
C LEU A 378 -6.18 -36.30 0.44
N PRO A 379 -6.68 -37.51 0.74
CA PRO A 379 -6.09 -38.29 1.81
C PRO A 379 -4.64 -38.65 1.51
N SER A 380 -4.33 -38.96 0.25
CA SER A 380 -2.95 -39.20 -0.20
C SER A 380 -2.09 -37.95 -0.06
N PHE A 381 -2.57 -36.79 -0.51
CA PHE A 381 -1.85 -35.53 -0.40
C PHE A 381 -1.57 -35.11 1.06
N GLN A 382 -2.55 -35.30 1.96
CA GLN A 382 -2.39 -35.04 3.39
C GLN A 382 -1.36 -35.98 4.03
N GLN A 383 -1.35 -37.25 3.60
CA GLN A 383 -0.33 -38.20 4.03
C GLN A 383 1.06 -37.78 3.57
N ASP A 384 1.21 -37.34 2.31
CA ASP A 384 2.48 -36.84 1.78
C ASP A 384 2.99 -35.61 2.55
N CYS A 385 2.10 -34.65 2.84
CA CYS A 385 2.43 -33.49 3.68
C CYS A 385 2.88 -33.92 5.09
N THR A 386 2.14 -34.84 5.71
CA THR A 386 2.46 -35.35 7.05
C THR A 386 3.81 -36.06 7.08
N ASN A 387 4.09 -36.91 6.09
CA ASN A 387 5.37 -37.60 5.95
C ASN A 387 6.54 -36.62 5.76
N ALA A 388 6.29 -35.49 5.09
CA ALA A 388 7.27 -34.44 4.86
C ALA A 388 7.43 -33.45 6.06
N GLY A 389 6.61 -33.60 7.11
CA GLY A 389 6.58 -32.68 8.26
C GLY A 389 5.93 -31.33 7.95
N VAL A 390 5.07 -31.26 6.95
CA VAL A 390 4.41 -30.04 6.47
C VAL A 390 2.96 -30.00 6.96
N SER A 391 2.59 -28.94 7.67
CA SER A 391 1.20 -28.66 8.05
C SER A 391 0.39 -28.31 6.81
N PHE A 392 -0.75 -28.97 6.63
CA PHE A 392 -1.72 -28.65 5.59
C PHE A 392 -3.02 -28.14 6.20
N GLU A 393 -3.43 -26.94 5.81
CA GLU A 393 -4.60 -26.26 6.37
C GLU A 393 -5.54 -25.73 5.28
N TYR A 394 -6.83 -25.75 5.62
CA TYR A 394 -7.86 -25.05 4.86
C TYR A 394 -8.21 -23.70 5.47
N PHE A 395 -8.62 -22.76 4.63
CA PHE A 395 -9.22 -21.49 5.05
C PHE A 395 -10.47 -21.15 4.25
#